data_AF-A0A0C2UCA8-F1
#
_entry.id   AF-A0A0C2UCA8-F1
#
_cell.length_a   1.000
_cell.length_b   1.000
_cell.length_c   1.000
_cell.angle_alpha   90.00
_cell.angle_beta   90.00
_cell.angle_gamma   90.00
#
_symmetry.space_group_name_H-M   'P 1'
#
loop_
_entity.id
_entity.type
_entity.pdbx_description
1 polymer ?
#
loop_
_entity_poly.entity_id
_entity_poly.type
_entity_poly.pdbx_seq_one_letter_code
_entity_poly.pdbx_strand_id
1 'polypeptide(L)'
;MKRAVPLILLLLSSASALAAGAGMEARNYVARRLTAEGHVQVEVTGVEPSGDICRVSGIVRKVFAGRAAAGDSLAFRLPCGADAFWTADKLKAARLAEVFVKPGLNGLDAADDGEGLRLLDAVTALPQSVDDPALVREMTESIARYRIDAEVKRRNPAAALEMTQVADPALRARLLAHAAGLMAAHGLPQADGAADEAIAAVTALPDADTRLETGLVALESLAMGRARKGALALAALLEPEVDALTLPSRRDAAGLVLYGARIRSDDPAGAFVSLSKLSDPATRRDRLSNMPFAQKDFSPVNPDSPVWMDRLLAGAEALPAGSFRTEALTGLCRTVRNTAMEMTKMPDLLGRAGGWAELAARRGHGPSAQLLALIREAQGGVSARAEAARWHAVSATGFDAGPKAKAEALKALGTFTPVERAAAARLIQPMSMGEVSPARLVDLAGR
;
A
#
# COMPACT_ATOMS: atom_id res chain seq x y z
N MET A 1 -27.65 0.45 -12.41
CA MET A 1 -26.76 0.89 -11.31
C MET A 1 -25.47 0.10 -11.36
N LYS A 2 -24.36 0.76 -11.69
CA LYS A 2 -23.05 0.13 -11.98
C LYS A 2 -22.44 -0.40 -10.67
N ARG A 3 -22.22 -1.71 -10.57
CA ARG A 3 -21.47 -2.34 -9.49
C ARG A 3 -19.98 -2.06 -9.71
N ALA A 4 -19.40 -1.22 -8.87
CA ALA A 4 -17.96 -1.03 -8.81
C ALA A 4 -17.33 -2.27 -8.18
N VAL A 5 -16.70 -3.11 -9.01
CA VAL A 5 -15.77 -4.14 -8.58
C VAL A 5 -14.55 -3.43 -8.00
N PRO A 6 -14.13 -3.70 -6.74
CA PRO A 6 -13.11 -2.90 -6.10
C PRO A 6 -11.73 -3.21 -6.69
N LEU A 7 -11.08 -2.10 -7.03
CA LEU A 7 -9.71 -1.83 -7.48
C LEU A 7 -8.58 -2.42 -6.59
N ILE A 8 -8.83 -3.50 -5.83
CA ILE A 8 -7.89 -4.14 -4.90
C ILE A 8 -7.06 -5.25 -5.60
N LEU A 9 -7.47 -5.67 -6.80
CA LEU A 9 -6.69 -6.57 -7.67
C LEU A 9 -5.51 -5.88 -8.39
N LEU A 10 -5.34 -4.55 -8.25
CA LEU A 10 -4.33 -3.77 -8.98
C LEU A 10 -3.07 -3.43 -8.16
N LEU A 11 -2.93 -3.93 -6.93
CA LEU A 11 -1.72 -3.72 -6.11
C LEU A 11 -0.93 -5.00 -5.80
N LEU A 12 -1.32 -6.14 -6.40
CA LEU A 12 -0.52 -7.38 -6.40
C LEU A 12 0.48 -7.44 -7.58
N SER A 13 0.83 -6.32 -8.21
CA SER A 13 1.66 -6.34 -9.42
C SER A 13 2.53 -5.09 -9.63
N SER A 14 3.42 -4.78 -8.69
CA SER A 14 4.60 -3.97 -9.05
C SER A 14 5.72 -4.82 -9.70
N ALA A 15 5.58 -6.15 -9.72
CA ALA A 15 6.52 -7.07 -10.37
C ALA A 15 5.97 -7.74 -11.64
N SER A 16 4.70 -7.53 -12.02
CA SER A 16 4.02 -8.44 -12.97
C SER A 16 3.67 -7.86 -14.34
N ALA A 17 4.07 -6.63 -14.66
CA ALA A 17 3.79 -6.05 -15.99
C ALA A 17 4.82 -6.41 -17.08
N LEU A 18 5.94 -7.09 -16.72
CA LEU A 18 7.02 -7.47 -17.64
C LEU A 18 7.13 -8.98 -17.91
N ALA A 19 6.32 -9.82 -17.27
CA ALA A 19 6.36 -11.27 -17.42
C ALA A 19 5.36 -11.76 -18.48
N ALA A 20 5.58 -11.40 -19.75
CA ALA A 20 4.79 -11.93 -20.86
C ALA A 20 5.14 -13.40 -21.15
N GLY A 21 4.14 -14.29 -21.08
CA GLY A 21 4.21 -15.67 -21.56
C GLY A 21 4.77 -16.69 -20.55
N ALA A 22 6.03 -17.07 -20.70
CA ALA A 22 6.62 -18.23 -20.03
C ALA A 22 6.65 -18.15 -18.49
N GLY A 23 6.77 -16.94 -17.92
CA GLY A 23 6.77 -16.73 -16.47
C GLY A 23 5.40 -17.01 -15.81
N MET A 24 4.30 -16.85 -16.55
CA MET A 24 2.97 -17.17 -16.04
C MET A 24 2.70 -18.68 -16.03
N GLU A 25 3.18 -19.42 -17.04
CA GLU A 25 3.02 -20.88 -17.11
C GLU A 25 3.74 -21.58 -15.94
N ALA A 26 4.98 -21.17 -15.63
CA ALA A 26 5.72 -21.71 -14.49
C ALA A 26 5.01 -21.43 -13.15
N ARG A 27 4.51 -20.20 -12.95
CA ARG A 27 3.74 -19.81 -11.76
C ARG A 27 2.47 -20.63 -11.60
N ASN A 28 1.71 -20.79 -12.68
CA ASN A 28 0.51 -21.60 -12.68
C ASN A 28 0.85 -23.05 -12.33
N TYR A 29 1.85 -23.64 -12.98
CA TYR A 29 2.32 -25.01 -12.69
C TYR A 29 2.64 -25.24 -11.21
N VAL A 30 3.46 -24.39 -10.61
CA VAL A 30 3.84 -24.50 -9.20
C VAL A 30 2.63 -24.32 -8.26
N ALA A 31 1.76 -23.35 -8.55
CA ALA A 31 0.54 -23.14 -7.78
C ALA A 31 -0.35 -24.39 -7.77
N ARG A 32 -0.54 -25.00 -8.95
CA ARG A 32 -1.36 -26.20 -9.15
C ARG A 32 -0.82 -27.37 -8.33
N ARG A 33 0.49 -27.60 -8.38
CA ARG A 33 1.16 -28.61 -7.55
C ARG A 33 0.94 -28.37 -6.06
N LEU A 34 1.11 -27.13 -5.59
CA LEU A 34 0.95 -26.80 -4.17
C LEU A 34 -0.49 -26.95 -3.67
N THR A 35 -1.47 -26.85 -4.56
CA THR A 35 -2.88 -27.13 -4.22
C THR A 35 -3.27 -28.60 -4.30
N ALA A 36 -2.42 -29.46 -4.86
CA ALA A 36 -2.68 -30.89 -4.98
C ALA A 36 -2.47 -31.59 -3.62
N GLU A 37 -3.29 -32.59 -3.33
CA GLU A 37 -3.16 -33.42 -2.12
C GLU A 37 -2.25 -34.63 -2.34
N GLY A 38 -1.89 -34.94 -3.59
CA GLY A 38 -0.95 -35.99 -3.93
C GLY A 38 -0.17 -35.73 -5.21
N HIS A 39 1.06 -36.22 -5.24
CA HIS A 39 1.95 -36.22 -6.41
C HIS A 39 2.54 -37.62 -6.56
N VAL A 40 2.16 -38.28 -7.64
CA VAL A 40 2.40 -39.72 -7.82
C VAL A 40 2.74 -40.06 -9.27
N GLN A 41 3.44 -41.17 -9.46
CA GLN A 41 3.54 -41.85 -10.75
C GLN A 41 2.60 -43.06 -10.74
N VAL A 42 1.72 -43.12 -11.72
CA VAL A 42 0.66 -44.12 -11.85
C VAL A 42 0.90 -44.91 -13.11
N GLU A 43 1.04 -46.23 -12.97
CA GLU A 43 0.97 -47.12 -14.12
C GLU A 43 -0.48 -47.19 -14.56
N VAL A 44 -0.75 -46.67 -15.76
CA VAL A 44 -2.09 -46.54 -16.29
C VAL A 44 -2.57 -47.91 -16.74
N THR A 45 -3.63 -48.41 -16.10
CA THR A 45 -4.24 -49.71 -16.42
C THR A 45 -5.57 -49.56 -17.15
N GLY A 46 -6.21 -48.39 -17.08
CA GLY A 46 -7.49 -48.14 -17.72
C GLY A 46 -7.76 -46.66 -17.97
N VAL A 47 -8.41 -46.37 -19.10
CA VAL A 47 -8.91 -45.04 -19.45
C VAL A 47 -10.33 -45.18 -19.95
N GLU A 48 -11.28 -44.69 -19.16
CA GLU A 48 -12.73 -44.74 -19.43
C GLU A 48 -13.23 -43.34 -19.80
N PRO A 49 -13.47 -43.05 -21.09
CA PRO A 49 -14.03 -41.78 -21.51
C PRO A 49 -15.54 -41.69 -21.18
N SER A 50 -15.98 -40.54 -20.70
CA SER A 50 -17.38 -40.20 -20.41
C SER A 50 -17.64 -38.75 -20.83
N GLY A 51 -18.10 -38.59 -22.08
CA GLY A 51 -18.18 -37.26 -22.72
C GLY A 51 -16.78 -36.66 -22.87
N ASP A 52 -16.62 -35.39 -22.48
CA ASP A 52 -15.34 -34.67 -22.56
C ASP A 52 -14.42 -34.93 -21.35
N ILE A 53 -14.74 -35.88 -20.48
CA ILE A 53 -13.97 -36.21 -19.28
C ILE A 53 -13.56 -37.69 -19.33
N CYS A 54 -12.29 -37.98 -19.06
CA CYS A 54 -11.78 -39.33 -18.90
C CYS A 54 -11.58 -39.64 -17.42
N ARG A 55 -11.96 -40.86 -17.02
CA ARG A 55 -11.50 -41.47 -15.78
C ARG A 55 -10.28 -42.34 -16.09
N VAL A 56 -9.14 -41.98 -15.53
CA VAL A 56 -7.89 -42.75 -15.64
C VAL A 56 -7.73 -43.55 -14.37
N SER A 57 -7.54 -44.87 -14.49
CA SER A 57 -7.29 -45.79 -13.40
C SER A 57 -5.94 -46.47 -13.56
N GLY A 58 -5.31 -46.78 -12.44
CA GLY A 58 -3.97 -47.36 -12.44
C GLY A 58 -3.47 -47.74 -11.07
N ILE A 59 -2.23 -48.19 -11.04
CA ILE A 59 -1.52 -48.57 -9.81
C ILE A 59 -0.43 -47.54 -9.53
N VAL A 60 -0.39 -47.01 -8.32
CA VAL A 60 0.66 -46.08 -7.88
C VAL A 60 1.98 -46.82 -7.85
N ARG A 61 2.96 -46.36 -8.62
CA ARG A 61 4.34 -46.90 -8.64
C ARG A 61 5.30 -46.08 -7.80
N LYS A 62 5.09 -44.76 -7.72
CA LYS A 62 5.92 -43.86 -6.92
C LYS A 62 5.07 -42.76 -6.30
N VAL A 63 5.44 -42.37 -5.09
CA VAL A 63 4.84 -41.26 -4.35
C VAL A 63 5.93 -40.24 -4.07
N PHE A 64 5.68 -39.00 -4.45
CA PHE A 64 6.53 -37.86 -4.16
C PHE A 64 5.94 -36.99 -3.05
N ALA A 65 4.61 -36.90 -2.96
CA ALA A 65 3.88 -36.23 -1.89
C ALA A 65 2.46 -36.79 -1.75
N GLY A 66 1.85 -36.61 -0.57
CA GLY A 66 0.47 -37.01 -0.28
C GLY A 66 0.34 -38.27 0.56
N ARG A 67 -0.89 -38.79 0.66
CA ARG A 67 -1.25 -39.93 1.53
C ARG A 67 -1.25 -41.30 0.85
N ALA A 68 -1.13 -41.36 -0.47
CA ALA A 68 -1.09 -42.62 -1.21
C ALA A 68 0.20 -43.39 -0.91
N ALA A 69 0.16 -44.72 -1.06
CA ALA A 69 1.31 -45.61 -0.99
C ALA A 69 1.60 -46.26 -2.36
N ALA A 70 2.85 -46.67 -2.57
CA ALA A 70 3.20 -47.46 -3.75
C ALA A 70 2.47 -48.82 -3.69
N GLY A 71 1.82 -49.21 -4.78
CA GLY A 71 0.96 -50.38 -4.88
C GLY A 71 -0.53 -50.07 -4.77
N ASP A 72 -0.91 -48.88 -4.30
CA ASP A 72 -2.32 -48.49 -4.19
C ASP A 72 -2.97 -48.37 -5.57
N SER A 73 -4.23 -48.80 -5.68
CA SER A 73 -5.08 -48.46 -6.82
C SER A 73 -5.50 -46.99 -6.72
N LEU A 74 -5.31 -46.25 -7.81
CA LEU A 74 -5.70 -44.85 -7.92
C LEU A 74 -6.58 -44.65 -9.15
N ALA A 75 -7.65 -43.87 -9.02
CA ALA A 75 -8.41 -43.38 -10.15
C ALA A 75 -8.62 -41.87 -10.04
N PHE A 76 -8.38 -41.15 -11.11
CA PHE A 76 -8.57 -39.71 -11.19
C PHE A 76 -9.24 -39.29 -12.49
N ARG A 77 -9.88 -38.13 -12.51
CA ARG A 77 -10.56 -37.59 -13.70
C ARG A 77 -9.81 -36.42 -14.29
N LEU A 78 -9.86 -36.26 -15.61
CA LEU A 78 -9.40 -35.07 -16.31
C LEU A 78 -10.17 -34.87 -17.63
N PRO A 79 -10.26 -33.63 -18.16
CA PRO A 79 -10.77 -33.38 -19.50
C PRO A 79 -9.96 -34.13 -20.55
N CYS A 80 -10.64 -34.76 -21.50
CA CYS A 80 -10.01 -35.54 -22.57
C CYS A 80 -10.73 -35.48 -23.92
N GLY A 81 -11.60 -34.47 -24.11
CA GLY A 81 -12.27 -34.19 -25.38
C GLY A 81 -11.29 -33.90 -26.53
N ALA A 82 -11.82 -33.73 -27.74
CA ALA A 82 -11.01 -33.56 -28.95
C ALA A 82 -10.05 -32.35 -28.89
N ASP A 83 -10.47 -31.28 -28.23
CA ASP A 83 -9.70 -30.04 -28.06
C ASP A 83 -8.92 -29.99 -26.72
N ALA A 84 -8.96 -31.06 -25.93
CA ALA A 84 -8.28 -31.11 -24.64
C ALA A 84 -6.77 -31.33 -24.82
N PHE A 85 -6.00 -30.82 -23.85
CA PHE A 85 -4.55 -31.00 -23.81
C PHE A 85 -4.15 -32.50 -23.84
N TRP A 86 -4.92 -33.33 -23.12
CA TRP A 86 -4.79 -34.79 -23.10
C TRP A 86 -5.98 -35.48 -23.76
N THR A 87 -5.89 -35.73 -25.07
CA THR A 87 -6.91 -36.53 -25.74
C THR A 87 -6.97 -37.96 -25.16
N ALA A 88 -8.15 -38.57 -25.21
CA ALA A 88 -8.34 -39.94 -24.73
C ALA A 88 -7.34 -40.94 -25.34
N ASP A 89 -6.96 -40.76 -26.61
CA ASP A 89 -5.99 -41.62 -27.29
C ASP A 89 -4.56 -41.46 -26.74
N LYS A 90 -4.14 -40.23 -26.43
CA LYS A 90 -2.84 -39.99 -25.76
C LYS A 90 -2.81 -40.64 -24.38
N LEU A 91 -3.91 -40.59 -23.63
CA LEU A 91 -4.03 -41.22 -22.32
C LEU A 91 -4.05 -42.76 -22.42
N LYS A 92 -4.71 -43.34 -23.42
CA LYS A 92 -4.72 -44.80 -23.63
C LYS A 92 -3.35 -45.35 -24.05
N ALA A 93 -2.58 -44.55 -24.79
CA ALA A 93 -1.21 -44.90 -25.17
C ALA A 93 -0.23 -44.77 -23.99
N ALA A 94 -0.61 -44.04 -22.93
CA ALA A 94 0.21 -43.89 -21.74
C ALA A 94 0.32 -45.21 -20.99
N ARG A 95 1.56 -45.65 -20.72
CA ARG A 95 1.83 -46.76 -19.80
C ARG A 95 2.08 -46.27 -18.38
N LEU A 96 2.71 -45.11 -18.25
CA LEU A 96 3.03 -44.50 -16.97
C LEU A 96 2.79 -42.98 -17.06
N ALA A 97 2.14 -42.44 -16.04
CA ALA A 97 1.85 -41.02 -15.95
C ALA A 97 2.27 -40.47 -14.58
N GLU A 98 3.01 -39.36 -14.58
CA GLU A 98 3.20 -38.53 -13.38
C GLU A 98 2.06 -37.51 -13.31
N VAL A 99 1.37 -37.45 -12.17
CA VAL A 99 0.17 -36.63 -12.00
C VAL A 99 0.08 -36.02 -10.61
N PHE A 100 -0.48 -34.81 -10.57
CA PHE A 100 -0.92 -34.14 -9.35
C PHE A 100 -2.42 -34.34 -9.19
N VAL A 101 -2.86 -34.84 -8.05
CA VAL A 101 -4.27 -35.16 -7.76
C VAL A 101 -4.82 -34.32 -6.62
N LYS A 102 -6.10 -33.96 -6.72
CA LYS A 102 -6.86 -33.23 -5.68
C LYS A 102 -8.24 -33.87 -5.49
N PRO A 103 -8.91 -33.64 -4.35
CA PRO A 103 -10.31 -34.02 -4.18
C PRO A 103 -11.21 -33.29 -5.19
N GLY A 104 -12.09 -34.06 -5.80
CA GLY A 104 -13.14 -33.63 -6.71
C GLY A 104 -14.52 -34.03 -6.19
N LEU A 105 -15.57 -33.59 -6.88
CA LEU A 105 -16.97 -33.88 -6.51
C LEU A 105 -17.28 -35.39 -6.47
N ASN A 106 -16.53 -36.21 -7.21
CA ASN A 106 -16.79 -37.64 -7.41
C ASN A 106 -15.52 -38.52 -7.27
N GLY A 107 -14.62 -38.16 -6.35
CA GLY A 107 -13.36 -38.87 -6.14
C GLY A 107 -12.17 -37.95 -6.34
N LEU A 108 -11.09 -38.43 -6.95
CA LEU A 108 -9.94 -37.60 -7.26
C LEU A 108 -10.07 -37.01 -8.67
N ASP A 109 -9.66 -35.77 -8.81
CA ASP A 109 -9.48 -35.09 -10.09
C ASP A 109 -7.98 -34.79 -10.28
N ALA A 110 -7.53 -34.72 -11.53
CA ALA A 110 -6.26 -34.09 -11.84
C ALA A 110 -6.32 -32.62 -11.37
N ALA A 111 -5.23 -32.13 -10.80
CA ALA A 111 -5.23 -30.82 -10.15
C ALA A 111 -5.56 -29.64 -11.09
N ASP A 112 -5.43 -29.84 -12.42
CA ASP A 112 -5.43 -28.79 -13.42
C ASP A 112 -5.73 -29.31 -14.84
N ASP A 113 -6.88 -29.96 -15.01
CA ASP A 113 -7.33 -30.44 -16.32
C ASP A 113 -6.33 -31.33 -17.08
N GLY A 114 -5.34 -31.85 -16.35
CA GLY A 114 -4.23 -32.63 -16.85
C GLY A 114 -3.00 -31.85 -17.32
N GLU A 115 -2.94 -30.52 -17.48
CA GLU A 115 -1.76 -29.86 -18.11
C GLU A 115 -0.42 -30.14 -17.40
N GLY A 116 -0.46 -30.35 -16.07
CA GLY A 116 0.68 -30.77 -15.26
C GLY A 116 1.04 -32.26 -15.32
N LEU A 117 0.19 -33.09 -15.95
CA LEU A 117 0.44 -34.52 -16.19
C LEU A 117 1.62 -34.68 -17.15
N ARG A 118 2.41 -35.74 -16.95
CA ARG A 118 3.52 -36.09 -17.83
C ARG A 118 3.49 -37.58 -18.13
N LEU A 119 3.63 -37.93 -19.39
CA LEU A 119 3.82 -39.32 -19.79
C LEU A 119 5.28 -39.69 -19.61
N LEU A 120 5.50 -40.87 -19.05
CA LEU A 120 6.83 -41.38 -18.73
C LEU A 120 7.04 -42.72 -19.43
N ASP A 121 8.26 -42.96 -19.88
CA ASP A 121 8.65 -44.26 -20.45
C ASP A 121 9.02 -45.28 -19.35
N ALA A 122 9.45 -44.79 -18.18
CA ALA A 122 9.84 -45.60 -17.04
C ALA A 122 9.61 -44.88 -15.71
N VAL A 123 9.50 -45.65 -14.62
CA VAL A 123 9.40 -45.11 -13.26
C VAL A 123 10.70 -44.38 -12.93
N THR A 124 10.60 -43.13 -12.48
CA THR A 124 11.76 -42.31 -12.15
C THR A 124 11.86 -42.07 -10.65
N ALA A 125 13.10 -41.96 -10.16
CA ALA A 125 13.35 -41.77 -8.73
C ALA A 125 13.03 -40.35 -8.26
N LEU A 126 13.13 -39.37 -9.16
CA LEU A 126 12.86 -37.96 -8.94
C LEU A 126 11.76 -37.49 -9.91
N PRO A 127 10.97 -36.46 -9.54
CA PRO A 127 10.02 -35.83 -10.44
C PRO A 127 10.68 -35.35 -11.74
N GLN A 128 9.99 -35.47 -12.87
CA GLN A 128 10.51 -34.94 -14.14
C GLN A 128 10.62 -33.42 -14.17
N SER A 129 9.83 -32.72 -13.35
CA SER A 129 9.94 -31.28 -13.15
C SER A 129 10.37 -31.01 -11.72
N VAL A 130 11.54 -30.38 -11.56
CA VAL A 130 11.96 -29.83 -10.27
C VAL A 130 11.61 -28.35 -10.29
N ASP A 131 10.69 -27.95 -9.42
CA ASP A 131 10.30 -26.55 -9.31
C ASP A 131 11.48 -25.69 -8.85
N ASP A 132 11.52 -24.45 -9.33
CA ASP A 132 12.36 -23.43 -8.73
C ASP A 132 11.95 -23.21 -7.26
N PRO A 133 12.84 -23.48 -6.27
CA PRO A 133 12.52 -23.30 -4.86
C PRO A 133 12.10 -21.88 -4.48
N ALA A 134 12.54 -20.85 -5.22
CA ALA A 134 12.08 -19.48 -5.01
C ALA A 134 10.60 -19.33 -5.41
N LEU A 135 10.23 -19.88 -6.56
CA LEU A 135 8.87 -19.87 -7.07
C LEU A 135 7.91 -20.69 -6.19
N VAL A 136 8.35 -21.83 -5.66
CA VAL A 136 7.56 -22.62 -4.70
C VAL A 136 7.24 -21.81 -3.44
N ARG A 137 8.22 -21.10 -2.89
CA ARG A 137 8.00 -20.24 -1.72
C ARG A 137 7.02 -19.11 -2.04
N GLU A 138 7.21 -18.43 -3.17
CA GLU A 138 6.31 -17.36 -3.64
C GLU A 138 4.86 -17.87 -3.75
N MET A 139 4.64 -19.00 -4.41
CA MET A 139 3.30 -19.55 -4.60
C MET A 139 2.70 -20.09 -3.29
N THR A 140 3.51 -20.69 -2.40
CA THR A 140 3.05 -21.14 -1.08
C THR A 140 2.56 -19.96 -0.26
N GLU A 141 3.32 -18.87 -0.23
CA GLU A 141 2.93 -17.63 0.44
C GLU A 141 1.63 -17.07 -0.16
N SER A 142 1.52 -17.01 -1.49
CA SER A 142 0.33 -16.52 -2.18
C SER A 142 -0.93 -17.34 -1.88
N ILE A 143 -0.83 -18.67 -1.90
CA ILE A 143 -1.96 -19.56 -1.60
C ILE A 143 -2.37 -19.41 -0.13
N ALA A 144 -1.42 -19.37 0.79
CA ALA A 144 -1.69 -19.17 2.21
C ALA A 144 -2.40 -17.83 2.46
N ARG A 145 -1.91 -16.74 1.87
CA ARG A 145 -2.56 -15.41 1.94
C ARG A 145 -4.00 -15.44 1.45
N TYR A 146 -4.27 -16.08 0.32
CA TYR A 146 -5.63 -16.21 -0.20
C TYR A 146 -6.56 -16.96 0.76
N ARG A 147 -6.08 -18.05 1.35
CA ARG A 147 -6.86 -18.84 2.31
C ARG A 147 -7.11 -18.06 3.62
N ILE A 148 -6.11 -17.34 4.12
CA ILE A 148 -6.24 -16.45 5.28
C ILE A 148 -7.32 -15.39 5.04
N ASP A 149 -7.29 -14.72 3.88
CA ASP A 149 -8.32 -13.74 3.49
C ASP A 149 -9.73 -14.35 3.46
N ALA A 150 -9.89 -15.55 2.92
CA ALA A 150 -11.17 -16.26 2.92
C ALA A 150 -11.68 -16.54 4.35
N GLU A 151 -10.83 -17.00 5.26
CA GLU A 151 -11.21 -17.28 6.65
C GLU A 151 -11.49 -16.01 7.46
N VAL A 152 -10.71 -14.94 7.26
CA VAL A 152 -10.99 -13.63 7.88
C VAL A 152 -12.34 -13.08 7.41
N LYS A 153 -12.65 -13.17 6.11
CA LYS A 153 -13.96 -12.78 5.56
C LYS A 153 -15.12 -13.61 6.11
N ARG A 154 -14.88 -14.89 6.43
CA ARG A 154 -15.82 -15.77 7.13
C ARG A 154 -15.90 -15.47 8.64
N ARG A 155 -15.15 -14.49 9.14
CA ARG A 155 -15.01 -14.14 10.57
C ARG A 155 -14.51 -15.32 11.41
N ASN A 156 -13.60 -16.12 10.86
CA ASN A 156 -12.96 -17.24 11.55
C ASN A 156 -11.47 -16.94 11.82
N PRO A 157 -11.15 -16.06 12.79
CA PRO A 157 -9.77 -15.66 13.05
C PRO A 157 -8.89 -16.82 13.53
N ALA A 158 -9.45 -17.82 14.22
CA ALA A 158 -8.69 -18.99 14.68
C ALA A 158 -8.14 -19.81 13.50
N ALA A 159 -8.99 -20.14 12.51
CA ALA A 159 -8.53 -20.85 11.32
C ALA A 159 -7.56 -20.02 10.48
N ALA A 160 -7.76 -18.70 10.40
CA ALA A 160 -6.83 -17.80 9.74
C ALA A 160 -5.44 -17.83 10.41
N LEU A 161 -5.37 -17.84 11.75
CA LEU A 161 -4.10 -17.92 12.49
C LEU A 161 -3.45 -19.30 12.37
N GLU A 162 -4.23 -20.39 12.36
CA GLU A 162 -3.72 -21.74 12.14
C GLU A 162 -2.96 -21.86 10.81
N MET A 163 -3.47 -21.21 9.76
CA MET A 163 -2.81 -21.17 8.44
C MET A 163 -1.46 -20.44 8.42
N THR A 164 -1.14 -19.67 9.47
CA THR A 164 0.17 -19.00 9.61
C THR A 164 1.23 -19.92 10.22
N GLN A 165 0.84 -21.07 10.78
CA GLN A 165 1.73 -22.02 11.44
C GLN A 165 2.51 -22.86 10.41
N VAL A 166 3.45 -22.21 9.74
CA VAL A 166 4.36 -22.85 8.77
C VAL A 166 5.75 -23.06 9.39
N ALA A 167 6.48 -24.05 8.89
CA ALA A 167 7.81 -24.40 9.40
C ALA A 167 8.87 -23.32 9.12
N ASP A 168 8.73 -22.57 8.02
CA ASP A 168 9.62 -21.46 7.69
C ASP A 168 9.29 -20.24 8.59
N PRO A 169 10.22 -19.82 9.48
CA PRO A 169 9.96 -18.74 10.43
C PRO A 169 9.79 -17.38 9.75
N ALA A 170 10.47 -17.13 8.63
CA ALA A 170 10.34 -15.87 7.90
C ALA A 170 8.96 -15.80 7.21
N LEU A 171 8.55 -16.90 6.57
CA LEU A 171 7.21 -17.00 5.98
C LEU A 171 6.12 -16.88 7.05
N ARG A 172 6.28 -17.54 8.20
CA ARG A 172 5.35 -17.44 9.34
C ARG A 172 5.16 -15.99 9.78
N ALA A 173 6.24 -15.22 9.94
CA ALA A 173 6.16 -13.81 10.31
C ALA A 173 5.37 -12.97 9.29
N ARG A 174 5.58 -13.20 7.98
CA ARG A 174 4.83 -12.52 6.91
C ARG A 174 3.35 -12.89 6.90
N LEU A 175 3.02 -14.16 7.10
CA LEU A 175 1.64 -14.64 7.13
C LEU A 175 0.90 -14.14 8.37
N LEU A 176 1.55 -14.10 9.54
CA LEU A 176 1.00 -13.50 10.76
C LEU A 176 0.68 -12.01 10.55
N ALA A 177 1.61 -11.24 9.99
CA ALA A 177 1.40 -9.84 9.68
C ALA A 177 0.26 -9.62 8.68
N HIS A 178 0.15 -10.49 7.67
CA HIS A 178 -0.95 -10.47 6.72
C HIS A 178 -2.30 -10.77 7.36
N ALA A 179 -2.38 -11.81 8.19
CA ALA A 179 -3.58 -12.16 8.95
C ALA A 179 -4.01 -11.02 9.89
N ALA A 180 -3.07 -10.47 10.66
CA ALA A 180 -3.29 -9.35 11.56
C ALA A 180 -3.81 -8.11 10.81
N GLY A 181 -3.20 -7.78 9.66
CA GLY A 181 -3.65 -6.70 8.78
C GLY A 181 -5.09 -6.90 8.30
N LEU A 182 -5.43 -8.08 7.79
CA LEU A 182 -6.79 -8.38 7.36
C LEU A 182 -7.79 -8.33 8.52
N MET A 183 -7.43 -8.88 9.68
CA MET A 183 -8.27 -8.83 10.89
C MET A 183 -8.55 -7.38 11.30
N ALA A 184 -7.55 -6.51 11.29
CA ALA A 184 -7.71 -5.08 11.59
C ALA A 184 -8.64 -4.40 10.58
N ALA A 185 -8.44 -4.65 9.28
CA ALA A 185 -9.29 -4.11 8.23
C ALA A 185 -10.76 -4.52 8.36
N HIS A 186 -11.02 -5.71 8.92
CA HIS A 186 -12.35 -6.25 9.19
C HIS A 186 -12.86 -5.97 10.61
N GLY A 187 -12.12 -5.23 11.45
CA GLY A 187 -12.53 -4.87 12.80
C GLY A 187 -12.63 -6.05 13.78
N LEU A 188 -11.80 -7.08 13.59
CA LEU A 188 -11.78 -8.26 14.47
C LEU A 188 -10.89 -7.99 15.71
N PRO A 189 -11.32 -8.37 16.93
CA PRO A 189 -10.62 -8.04 18.16
C PRO A 189 -9.25 -8.74 18.32
N GLN A 190 -9.02 -9.82 17.59
CA GLN A 190 -7.75 -10.56 17.60
C GLN A 190 -6.62 -9.83 16.85
N ALA A 191 -6.93 -8.76 16.12
CA ALA A 191 -5.97 -8.09 15.25
C ALA A 191 -4.72 -7.59 16.00
N ASP A 192 -4.90 -6.98 17.17
CA ASP A 192 -3.79 -6.44 17.96
C ASP A 192 -2.87 -7.55 18.48
N GLY A 193 -3.44 -8.63 19.03
CA GLY A 193 -2.65 -9.78 19.49
C GLY A 193 -1.89 -10.46 18.34
N ALA A 194 -2.53 -10.63 17.18
CA ALA A 194 -1.88 -11.17 16.00
C ALA A 194 -0.75 -10.25 15.47
N ALA A 195 -0.91 -8.93 15.58
CA ALA A 195 0.14 -7.98 15.21
C ALA A 195 1.34 -8.04 16.17
N ASP A 196 1.09 -8.15 17.47
CA ASP A 196 2.14 -8.33 18.48
C ASP A 196 2.91 -9.65 18.25
N GLU A 197 2.21 -10.74 17.93
CA GLU A 197 2.83 -12.02 17.52
C GLU A 197 3.66 -11.90 16.24
N ALA A 198 3.17 -11.16 15.24
CA ALA A 198 3.92 -10.93 14.01
C ALA A 198 5.23 -10.18 14.27
N ILE A 199 5.20 -9.15 15.13
CA ILE A 199 6.39 -8.39 15.53
C ILE A 199 7.38 -9.29 16.28
N ALA A 200 6.90 -10.11 17.21
CA ALA A 200 7.73 -11.06 17.93
C ALA A 200 8.38 -12.07 16.97
N ALA A 201 7.63 -12.56 15.98
CA ALA A 201 8.14 -13.49 14.97
C ALA A 201 9.23 -12.85 14.09
N VAL A 202 9.07 -11.59 13.67
CA VAL A 202 10.13 -10.85 12.94
C VAL A 202 11.36 -10.70 13.82
N THR A 203 11.18 -10.27 15.08
CA THR A 203 12.29 -10.00 16.01
C THR A 203 13.09 -11.27 16.34
N ALA A 204 12.44 -12.43 16.35
CA ALA A 204 13.09 -13.72 16.59
C ALA A 204 13.93 -14.23 15.41
N LEU A 205 13.88 -13.59 14.24
CA LEU A 205 14.70 -14.00 13.10
C LEU A 205 16.19 -13.72 13.37
N PRO A 206 17.07 -14.75 13.28
CA PRO A 206 18.48 -14.62 13.69
C PRO A 206 19.31 -13.82 12.69
N ASP A 207 19.01 -13.95 11.40
CA ASP A 207 19.72 -13.27 10.33
C ASP A 207 19.19 -11.86 10.12
N ALA A 208 20.07 -10.85 10.15
CA ALA A 208 19.69 -9.45 10.09
C ALA A 208 19.10 -9.06 8.73
N ASP A 209 19.67 -9.55 7.63
CA ASP A 209 19.16 -9.27 6.28
C ASP A 209 17.76 -9.87 6.09
N THR A 210 17.58 -11.14 6.49
CA THR A 210 16.29 -11.83 6.44
C THR A 210 15.27 -11.16 7.35
N ARG A 211 15.68 -10.70 8.54
CA ARG A 211 14.82 -9.97 9.48
C ARG A 211 14.36 -8.65 8.88
N LEU A 212 15.26 -7.88 8.29
CA LEU A 212 14.92 -6.60 7.66
C LEU A 212 13.97 -6.81 6.48
N GLU A 213 14.29 -7.72 5.55
CA GLU A 213 13.44 -7.99 4.39
C GLU A 213 12.07 -8.50 4.77
N THR A 214 12.01 -9.45 5.71
CA THR A 214 10.76 -10.00 6.22
C THR A 214 9.96 -8.97 7.01
N GLY A 215 10.65 -8.16 7.82
CA GLY A 215 10.04 -7.07 8.57
C GLY A 215 9.42 -6.01 7.68
N LEU A 216 10.09 -5.62 6.58
CA LEU A 216 9.55 -4.66 5.62
C LEU A 216 8.28 -5.19 4.93
N VAL A 217 8.27 -6.46 4.51
CA VAL A 217 7.08 -7.11 3.92
C VAL A 217 5.93 -7.23 4.94
N ALA A 218 6.26 -7.60 6.19
CA ALA A 218 5.30 -7.66 7.28
C ALA A 218 4.70 -6.28 7.59
N LEU A 219 5.54 -5.24 7.61
CA LEU A 219 5.14 -3.86 7.84
C LEU A 219 4.16 -3.36 6.78
N GLU A 220 4.41 -3.65 5.49
CA GLU A 220 3.47 -3.32 4.42
C GLU A 220 2.11 -3.99 4.63
N SER A 221 2.11 -5.27 5.02
CA SER A 221 0.90 -6.03 5.27
C SER A 221 0.07 -5.44 6.42
N LEU A 222 0.71 -5.13 7.55
CA LEU A 222 0.07 -4.50 8.70
C LEU A 222 -0.50 -3.12 8.33
N ALA A 223 0.29 -2.28 7.65
CA ALA A 223 -0.10 -0.93 7.28
C ALA A 223 -1.25 -0.91 6.26
N MET A 224 -1.22 -1.78 5.23
CA MET A 224 -2.31 -1.93 4.27
C MET A 224 -3.60 -2.40 4.95
N GLY A 225 -3.48 -3.29 5.93
CA GLY A 225 -4.58 -3.76 6.76
C GLY A 225 -5.08 -2.76 7.81
N ARG A 226 -4.45 -1.59 7.94
CA ARG A 226 -4.75 -0.59 8.98
C ARG A 226 -4.55 -1.11 10.41
N ALA A 227 -3.67 -2.09 10.61
CA ALA A 227 -3.21 -2.51 11.94
C ALA A 227 -2.21 -1.47 12.49
N ARG A 228 -2.69 -0.24 12.74
CA ARG A 228 -1.86 0.96 12.93
C ARG A 228 -0.84 0.81 14.04
N LYS A 229 -1.25 0.32 15.22
CA LYS A 229 -0.38 0.15 16.38
C LYS A 229 0.79 -0.79 16.06
N GLY A 230 0.49 -1.97 15.50
CA GLY A 230 1.50 -2.94 15.11
C GLY A 230 2.41 -2.44 14.00
N ALA A 231 1.85 -1.78 12.97
CA ALA A 231 2.63 -1.20 11.89
C ALA A 231 3.61 -0.13 12.39
N LEU A 232 3.18 0.79 13.27
CA LEU A 232 4.05 1.82 13.82
C LEU A 232 5.12 1.24 14.75
N ALA A 233 4.77 0.25 15.58
CA ALA A 233 5.74 -0.45 16.43
C ALA A 233 6.81 -1.16 15.58
N LEU A 234 6.41 -1.88 14.53
CA LEU A 234 7.34 -2.55 13.63
C LEU A 234 8.19 -1.54 12.83
N ALA A 235 7.61 -0.44 12.36
CA ALA A 235 8.35 0.61 11.68
C ALA A 235 9.45 1.22 12.57
N ALA A 236 9.16 1.43 13.87
CA ALA A 236 10.13 1.93 14.82
C ALA A 236 11.27 0.91 15.08
N LEU A 237 10.97 -0.38 15.10
CA LEU A 237 11.98 -1.44 15.25
C LEU A 237 12.89 -1.56 14.03
N LEU A 238 12.34 -1.40 12.82
CA LEU A 238 13.10 -1.55 11.57
C LEU A 238 13.89 -0.29 11.19
N GLU A 239 13.49 0.89 11.66
CA GLU A 239 14.13 2.15 11.27
C GLU A 239 15.66 2.20 11.50
N PRO A 240 16.21 1.76 12.65
CA PRO A 240 17.66 1.70 12.85
C PRO A 240 18.38 0.76 11.87
N GLU A 241 17.76 -0.37 11.50
CA GLU A 241 18.33 -1.32 10.54
C GLU A 241 18.32 -0.73 9.12
N VAL A 242 17.26 -0.02 8.74
CA VAL A 242 17.19 0.73 7.48
C VAL A 242 18.26 1.82 7.43
N ASP A 243 18.42 2.58 8.51
CA ASP A 243 19.41 3.66 8.60
C ASP A 243 20.86 3.13 8.50
N ALA A 244 21.10 1.90 8.96
CA ALA A 244 22.40 1.23 8.88
C ALA A 244 22.75 0.71 7.48
N LEU A 245 21.80 0.69 6.53
CA LEU A 245 22.05 0.24 5.16
C LEU A 245 23.04 1.15 4.43
N THR A 246 24.14 0.57 3.95
CA THR A 246 25.22 1.29 3.26
C THR A 246 24.94 1.51 1.77
N LEU A 247 24.15 0.63 1.15
CA LEU A 247 23.75 0.75 -0.26
C LEU A 247 22.60 1.75 -0.39
N PRO A 248 22.79 2.92 -1.05
CA PRO A 248 21.77 3.96 -1.09
C PRO A 248 20.46 3.50 -1.74
N SER A 249 20.52 2.67 -2.79
CA SER A 249 19.33 2.13 -3.45
C SER A 249 18.50 1.23 -2.53
N ARG A 250 19.14 0.34 -1.77
CA ARG A 250 18.46 -0.54 -0.80
C ARG A 250 17.90 0.27 0.36
N ARG A 251 18.66 1.24 0.86
CA ARG A 251 18.23 2.17 1.91
C ARG A 251 17.02 2.98 1.48
N ASP A 252 17.05 3.57 0.29
CA ASP A 252 15.95 4.39 -0.21
C ASP A 252 14.69 3.55 -0.46
N ALA A 253 14.83 2.33 -0.98
CA ALA A 253 13.71 1.40 -1.13
C ALA A 253 13.07 1.05 0.22
N ALA A 254 13.87 0.68 1.22
CA ALA A 254 13.37 0.39 2.56
C ALA A 254 12.79 1.65 3.26
N GLY A 255 13.41 2.81 3.06
CA GLY A 255 12.92 4.10 3.54
C GLY A 255 11.56 4.47 2.94
N LEU A 256 11.32 4.14 1.67
CA LEU A 256 10.02 4.30 1.02
C LEU A 256 8.95 3.37 1.60
N VAL A 257 9.32 2.16 2.00
CA VAL A 257 8.42 1.24 2.71
C VAL A 257 8.02 1.82 4.07
N LEU A 258 8.99 2.29 4.86
CA LEU A 258 8.73 2.96 6.15
C LEU A 258 7.82 4.18 5.97
N TYR A 259 8.13 5.04 4.99
CA TYR A 259 7.31 6.18 4.61
C TYR A 259 5.86 5.77 4.32
N GLY A 260 5.67 4.79 3.43
CA GLY A 260 4.34 4.33 3.02
C GLY A 260 3.56 3.73 4.18
N ALA A 261 4.22 2.97 5.05
CA ALA A 261 3.59 2.36 6.21
C ALA A 261 3.13 3.39 7.25
N ARG A 262 3.96 4.41 7.53
CA ARG A 262 3.64 5.49 8.48
C ARG A 262 2.47 6.35 7.99
N ILE A 263 2.45 6.72 6.70
CA ILE A 263 1.32 7.45 6.12
C ILE A 263 0.01 6.67 6.23
N ARG A 264 0.00 5.38 5.87
CA ARG A 264 -1.21 4.54 5.99
C ARG A 264 -1.65 4.32 7.43
N SER A 265 -0.72 4.47 8.38
CA SER A 265 -0.97 4.30 9.81
C SER A 265 -1.25 5.62 10.56
N ASP A 266 -1.48 6.73 9.83
CA ASP A 266 -1.81 8.06 10.40
C ASP A 266 -0.66 8.68 11.23
N ASP A 267 0.59 8.42 10.83
CA ASP A 267 1.81 9.03 11.40
C ASP A 267 2.54 9.89 10.35
N PRO A 268 2.06 11.11 10.07
CA PRO A 268 2.67 11.98 9.08
C PRO A 268 4.07 12.49 9.50
N ALA A 269 4.27 12.77 10.80
CA ALA A 269 5.56 13.26 11.29
C ALA A 269 6.67 12.23 11.08
N GLY A 270 6.45 10.98 11.49
CA GLY A 270 7.40 9.91 11.23
C GLY A 270 7.57 9.63 9.73
N ALA A 271 6.52 9.76 8.92
CA ALA A 271 6.64 9.59 7.47
C ALA A 271 7.55 10.64 6.83
N PHE A 272 7.50 11.90 7.27
CA PHE A 272 8.44 12.93 6.81
C PHE A 272 9.87 12.63 7.24
N VAL A 273 10.09 12.09 8.45
CA VAL A 273 11.43 11.65 8.87
C VAL A 273 11.96 10.59 7.91
N SER A 274 11.17 9.55 7.58
CA SER A 274 11.56 8.53 6.60
C SER A 274 11.85 9.15 5.22
N LEU A 275 11.00 10.07 4.77
CA LEU A 275 11.14 10.71 3.46
C LEU A 275 12.39 11.63 3.38
N SER A 276 12.75 12.29 4.48
CA SER A 276 13.91 13.18 4.57
C SER A 276 15.24 12.47 4.36
N LYS A 277 15.28 11.16 4.64
CA LYS A 277 16.47 10.30 4.56
C LYS A 277 16.74 9.78 3.15
N LEU A 278 15.78 9.90 2.22
CA LEU A 278 15.97 9.44 0.84
C LEU A 278 17.04 10.26 0.14
N SER A 279 17.91 9.60 -0.63
CA SER A 279 18.98 10.27 -1.35
C SER A 279 18.48 11.07 -2.56
N ASP A 280 17.46 10.59 -3.27
CA ASP A 280 16.92 11.23 -4.48
C ASP A 280 15.88 12.32 -4.20
N PRO A 281 16.18 13.61 -4.51
CA PRO A 281 15.23 14.71 -4.37
C PRO A 281 14.03 14.64 -5.32
N ALA A 282 14.15 13.98 -6.48
CA ALA A 282 13.02 13.85 -7.40
C ALA A 282 11.95 12.93 -6.80
N THR A 283 12.37 11.77 -6.30
CA THR A 283 11.50 10.83 -5.56
C THR A 283 10.84 11.50 -4.36
N ARG A 284 11.57 12.27 -3.54
CA ARG A 284 10.97 12.99 -2.40
C ARG A 284 9.85 13.93 -2.83
N ARG A 285 10.09 14.75 -3.86
CA ARG A 285 9.09 15.70 -4.38
C ARG A 285 7.87 15.01 -4.97
N ASP A 286 8.06 13.91 -5.70
CA ASP A 286 6.95 13.09 -6.18
C ASP A 286 6.08 12.59 -5.01
N ARG A 287 6.70 12.02 -3.97
CA ARG A 287 5.97 11.55 -2.79
C ARG A 287 5.25 12.68 -2.05
N LEU A 288 5.87 13.85 -1.90
CA LEU A 288 5.23 15.02 -1.30
C LEU A 288 3.97 15.46 -2.06
N SER A 289 4.01 15.44 -3.41
CA SER A 289 2.83 15.79 -4.22
C SER A 289 1.69 14.77 -4.09
N ASN A 290 2.03 13.49 -3.87
CA ASN A 290 1.08 12.39 -3.80
C ASN A 290 0.58 12.13 -2.36
N MET A 291 1.30 12.56 -1.34
CA MET A 291 1.01 12.29 0.08
C MET A 291 -0.40 12.71 0.54
N PRO A 292 -0.94 13.88 0.13
CA PRO A 292 -2.33 14.25 0.45
C PRO A 292 -3.35 13.20 0.01
N PHE A 293 -3.10 12.56 -1.12
CA PHE A 293 -4.00 11.58 -1.74
C PHE A 293 -3.84 10.15 -1.20
N ALA A 294 -2.96 9.95 -0.21
CA ALA A 294 -2.76 8.64 0.39
C ALA A 294 -3.95 8.18 1.25
N GLN A 295 -4.78 9.10 1.74
CA GLN A 295 -6.07 8.76 2.34
C GLN A 295 -7.09 8.48 1.24
N LYS A 296 -7.74 7.32 1.34
CA LYS A 296 -8.88 6.99 0.49
C LYS A 296 -9.93 8.10 0.70
N ASP A 297 -10.37 8.70 -0.40
CA ASP A 297 -11.37 9.78 -0.43
C ASP A 297 -10.86 11.22 -0.19
N PHE A 298 -9.54 11.46 -0.22
CA PHE A 298 -9.04 12.85 -0.22
C PHE A 298 -9.59 13.63 -1.43
N SER A 299 -10.34 14.69 -1.16
CA SER A 299 -11.02 15.48 -2.18
C SER A 299 -11.40 16.86 -1.63
N PRO A 300 -11.40 17.92 -2.47
CA PRO A 300 -11.82 19.26 -2.04
C PRO A 300 -13.24 19.31 -1.45
N VAL A 301 -14.10 18.36 -1.84
CA VAL A 301 -15.49 18.27 -1.36
C VAL A 301 -15.65 17.37 -0.11
N ASN A 302 -14.65 16.57 0.23
CA ASN A 302 -14.68 15.71 1.41
C ASN A 302 -14.35 16.53 2.68
N PRO A 303 -15.23 16.57 3.69
CA PRO A 303 -15.02 17.34 4.92
C PRO A 303 -13.80 16.91 5.74
N ASP A 304 -13.30 15.68 5.60
CA ASP A 304 -12.15 15.19 6.34
C ASP A 304 -10.80 15.59 5.70
N SER A 305 -10.82 16.02 4.44
CA SER A 305 -9.60 16.36 3.69
C SER A 305 -8.83 17.55 4.26
N PRO A 306 -9.47 18.66 4.70
CA PRO A 306 -8.78 19.73 5.42
C PRO A 306 -8.09 19.25 6.71
N VAL A 307 -8.73 18.36 7.47
CA VAL A 307 -8.16 17.83 8.73
C VAL A 307 -6.92 17.00 8.45
N TRP A 308 -6.98 16.11 7.44
CA TRP A 308 -5.81 15.35 7.01
C TRP A 308 -4.68 16.26 6.53
N MET A 309 -4.99 17.25 5.71
CA MET A 309 -4.00 18.20 5.21
C MET A 309 -3.35 19.02 6.34
N ASP A 310 -4.12 19.43 7.33
CA ASP A 310 -3.58 20.15 8.49
C ASP A 310 -2.60 19.29 9.30
N ARG A 311 -2.89 17.99 9.45
CA ARG A 311 -1.95 17.02 10.07
C ARG A 311 -0.67 16.85 9.25
N LEU A 312 -0.77 16.81 7.90
CA LEU A 312 0.41 16.76 7.04
C LEU A 312 1.27 18.01 7.21
N LEU A 313 0.65 19.19 7.20
CA LEU A 313 1.37 20.45 7.41
C LEU A 313 2.03 20.51 8.78
N ALA A 314 1.32 20.11 9.85
CA ALA A 314 1.88 20.03 11.20
C ALA A 314 3.05 19.03 11.29
N GLY A 315 2.93 17.87 10.61
CA GLY A 315 4.03 16.89 10.52
C GLY A 315 5.27 17.46 9.83
N ALA A 316 5.09 18.25 8.77
CA ALA A 316 6.21 18.93 8.10
C ALA A 316 6.82 20.04 8.98
N GLU A 317 6.01 20.75 9.78
CA GLU A 317 6.48 21.76 10.73
C GLU A 317 7.30 21.17 11.89
N ALA A 318 6.98 19.94 12.29
CA ALA A 318 7.68 19.23 13.36
C ALA A 318 9.10 18.76 12.95
N LEU A 319 9.44 18.80 11.66
CA LEU A 319 10.79 18.49 11.20
C LEU A 319 11.82 19.50 11.77
N PRO A 320 13.07 19.04 12.00
CA PRO A 320 14.18 19.95 12.26
C PRO A 320 14.30 21.02 11.16
N ALA A 321 14.76 22.21 11.55
CA ALA A 321 15.02 23.27 10.57
C ALA A 321 16.06 22.79 9.55
N GLY A 322 15.70 22.83 8.26
CA GLY A 322 16.55 22.32 7.19
C GLY A 322 15.87 22.44 5.82
N SER A 323 16.64 22.18 4.76
CA SER A 323 16.17 22.31 3.37
C SER A 323 14.93 21.45 3.09
N PHE A 324 14.90 20.22 3.61
CA PHE A 324 13.77 19.32 3.40
C PHE A 324 12.48 19.80 4.10
N ARG A 325 12.56 20.41 5.28
CA ARG A 325 11.39 21.02 5.92
C ARG A 325 10.79 22.10 5.04
N THR A 326 11.62 22.99 4.48
CA THR A 326 11.18 24.03 3.56
C THR A 326 10.58 23.43 2.28
N GLU A 327 11.20 22.38 1.72
CA GLU A 327 10.69 21.64 0.56
C GLU A 327 9.30 21.07 0.82
N ALA A 328 9.12 20.35 1.94
CA ALA A 328 7.86 19.73 2.34
C ALA A 328 6.74 20.76 2.58
N LEU A 329 7.02 21.81 3.36
CA LEU A 329 6.05 22.87 3.62
C LEU A 329 5.63 23.59 2.34
N THR A 330 6.59 23.90 1.47
CA THR A 330 6.30 24.54 0.19
C THR A 330 5.43 23.65 -0.70
N GLY A 331 5.77 22.36 -0.82
CA GLY A 331 5.00 21.41 -1.61
C GLY A 331 3.55 21.28 -1.14
N LEU A 332 3.34 21.05 0.15
CA LEU A 332 2.01 20.88 0.74
C LEU A 332 1.18 22.16 0.66
N CYS A 333 1.77 23.32 0.98
CA CYS A 333 1.09 24.61 0.89
C CYS A 333 0.67 24.95 -0.54
N ARG A 334 1.47 24.59 -1.55
CA ARG A 334 1.08 24.70 -2.97
C ARG A 334 -0.09 23.81 -3.31
N THR A 335 -0.14 22.57 -2.81
CA THR A 335 -1.31 21.69 -2.97
C THR A 335 -2.56 22.33 -2.38
N VAL A 336 -2.48 22.83 -1.14
CA VAL A 336 -3.58 23.56 -0.48
C VAL A 336 -4.06 24.74 -1.32
N ARG A 337 -3.12 25.57 -1.80
CA ARG A 337 -3.43 26.73 -2.64
C ARG A 337 -4.17 26.32 -3.92
N ASN A 338 -3.65 25.30 -4.62
CA ASN A 338 -4.24 24.82 -5.86
C ASN A 338 -5.65 24.27 -5.64
N THR A 339 -5.84 23.48 -4.58
CA THR A 339 -7.16 23.00 -4.17
C THR A 339 -8.12 24.15 -3.90
N ALA A 340 -7.73 25.13 -3.08
CA ALA A 340 -8.55 26.29 -2.79
C ALA A 340 -8.89 27.10 -4.05
N MET A 341 -7.91 27.32 -4.94
CA MET A 341 -8.09 28.06 -6.18
C MET A 341 -9.11 27.38 -7.11
N GLU A 342 -9.05 26.06 -7.28
CA GLU A 342 -10.06 25.34 -8.06
C GLU A 342 -11.46 25.47 -7.47
N MET A 343 -11.58 25.49 -6.14
CA MET A 343 -12.86 25.69 -5.47
C MET A 343 -13.43 27.10 -5.67
N THR A 344 -12.59 28.14 -5.77
CA THR A 344 -13.07 29.51 -6.03
C THR A 344 -13.77 29.69 -7.37
N LYS A 345 -13.56 28.78 -8.33
CA LYS A 345 -14.25 28.78 -9.63
C LYS A 345 -15.73 28.39 -9.50
N MET A 346 -16.15 27.90 -8.34
CA MET A 346 -17.51 27.46 -8.03
C MET A 346 -18.07 28.32 -6.88
N PRO A 347 -19.09 29.16 -7.10
CA PRO A 347 -19.61 30.08 -6.09
C PRO A 347 -20.00 29.41 -4.77
N ASP A 348 -20.65 28.24 -4.83
CA ASP A 348 -21.12 27.50 -3.65
C ASP A 348 -19.98 26.92 -2.79
N LEU A 349 -18.75 26.91 -3.31
CA LEU A 349 -17.56 26.41 -2.61
C LEU A 349 -16.66 27.51 -2.07
N LEU A 350 -17.00 28.80 -2.27
CA LEU A 350 -16.15 29.92 -1.87
C LEU A 350 -15.81 29.92 -0.37
N GLY A 351 -16.79 29.59 0.49
CA GLY A 351 -16.56 29.47 1.93
C GLY A 351 -15.58 28.35 2.28
N ARG A 352 -15.68 27.20 1.60
CA ARG A 352 -14.74 26.08 1.79
C ARG A 352 -13.35 26.41 1.23
N ALA A 353 -13.27 27.11 0.09
CA ALA A 353 -12.02 27.58 -0.48
C ALA A 353 -11.25 28.47 0.51
N GLY A 354 -11.96 29.34 1.23
CA GLY A 354 -11.38 30.15 2.31
C GLY A 354 -10.77 29.30 3.42
N GLY A 355 -11.51 28.28 3.90
CA GLY A 355 -11.01 27.36 4.92
C GLY A 355 -9.75 26.59 4.48
N TRP A 356 -9.70 26.15 3.23
CA TRP A 356 -8.50 25.52 2.66
C TRP A 356 -7.32 26.50 2.60
N ALA A 357 -7.49 27.68 1.98
CA ALA A 357 -6.43 28.67 1.86
C ALA A 357 -5.86 29.08 3.22
N GLU A 358 -6.71 29.13 4.25
CA GLU A 358 -6.33 29.48 5.62
C GLU A 358 -5.34 28.49 6.25
N LEU A 359 -5.42 27.18 5.96
CA LEU A 359 -4.49 26.18 6.48
C LEU A 359 -3.03 26.52 6.16
N ALA A 360 -2.76 26.89 4.92
CA ALA A 360 -1.42 27.26 4.48
C ALA A 360 -1.07 28.72 4.82
N ALA A 361 -2.04 29.63 4.78
CA ALA A 361 -1.82 31.04 5.10
C ALA A 361 -1.40 31.24 6.56
N ARG A 362 -2.00 30.52 7.52
CA ARG A 362 -1.62 30.56 8.94
C ARG A 362 -0.15 30.18 9.19
N ARG A 363 0.46 29.46 8.26
CA ARG A 363 1.86 29.00 8.30
C ARG A 363 2.82 29.94 7.55
N GLY A 364 2.31 31.09 7.08
CA GLY A 364 3.11 32.08 6.38
C GLY A 364 3.31 31.81 4.88
N HIS A 365 2.52 30.91 4.26
CA HIS A 365 2.59 30.70 2.81
C HIS A 365 1.98 31.90 2.07
N GLY A 366 2.83 32.67 1.39
CA GLY A 366 2.44 33.94 0.77
C GLY A 366 1.32 33.81 -0.27
N PRO A 367 1.43 32.90 -1.27
CA PRO A 367 0.39 32.72 -2.28
C PRO A 367 -0.98 32.29 -1.72
N SER A 368 -1.01 31.46 -0.67
CA SER A 368 -2.29 31.10 -0.02
C SER A 368 -2.88 32.25 0.77
N ALA A 369 -2.05 33.06 1.43
CA ALA A 369 -2.49 34.26 2.11
C ALA A 369 -3.07 35.28 1.12
N GLN A 370 -2.45 35.46 -0.05
CA GLN A 370 -3.01 36.30 -1.12
C GLN A 370 -4.39 35.81 -1.58
N LEU A 371 -4.52 34.51 -1.84
CA LEU A 371 -5.79 33.91 -2.24
C LEU A 371 -6.87 34.11 -1.17
N LEU A 372 -6.52 33.87 0.09
CA LEU A 372 -7.44 34.05 1.21
C LEU A 372 -7.88 35.52 1.34
N ALA A 373 -6.97 36.48 1.16
CA ALA A 373 -7.30 37.89 1.18
C ALA A 373 -8.36 38.23 0.13
N LEU A 374 -8.17 37.78 -1.12
CA LEU A 374 -9.11 37.99 -2.22
C LEU A 374 -10.48 37.33 -1.94
N ILE A 375 -10.49 36.14 -1.34
CA ILE A 375 -11.73 35.46 -0.92
C ILE A 375 -12.48 36.30 0.13
N ARG A 376 -11.76 36.88 1.11
CA ARG A 376 -12.37 37.75 2.13
C ARG A 376 -12.88 39.06 1.55
N GLU A 377 -12.17 39.66 0.59
CA GLU A 377 -12.67 40.84 -0.13
C GLU A 377 -13.98 40.55 -0.87
N ALA A 378 -14.06 39.40 -1.56
CA ALA A 378 -15.25 38.98 -2.28
C ALA A 378 -16.46 38.72 -1.36
N GLN A 379 -16.22 38.33 -0.10
CA GLN A 379 -17.29 38.13 0.90
C GLN A 379 -17.90 39.46 1.39
N GLY A 380 -17.15 40.56 1.31
CA GLY A 380 -17.62 41.90 1.64
C GLY A 380 -17.90 42.15 3.13
N GLY A 381 -18.15 43.41 3.48
CA GLY A 381 -18.41 43.86 4.85
C GLY A 381 -17.14 44.22 5.65
N VAL A 382 -17.35 44.97 6.74
CA VAL A 382 -16.27 45.58 7.54
C VAL A 382 -15.34 44.54 8.15
N SER A 383 -15.88 43.44 8.67
CA SER A 383 -15.08 42.35 9.26
C SER A 383 -14.23 41.63 8.22
N ALA A 384 -14.80 41.31 7.06
CA ALA A 384 -14.08 40.61 6.00
C ALA A 384 -12.99 41.48 5.37
N ARG A 385 -13.22 42.81 5.27
CA ARG A 385 -12.20 43.79 4.87
C ARG A 385 -11.00 43.81 5.82
N ALA A 386 -11.23 43.81 7.13
CA ALA A 386 -10.14 43.74 8.11
C ALA A 386 -9.36 42.41 8.01
N GLU A 387 -10.05 41.29 7.79
CA GLU A 387 -9.38 40.00 7.54
C GLU A 387 -8.59 39.99 6.23
N ALA A 388 -9.12 40.57 5.15
CA ALA A 388 -8.42 40.69 3.88
C ALA A 388 -7.10 41.48 4.03
N ALA A 389 -7.14 42.62 4.73
CA ALA A 389 -5.95 43.39 5.05
C ALA A 389 -4.93 42.56 5.86
N ARG A 390 -5.37 41.77 6.85
CA ARG A 390 -4.48 40.85 7.57
C ARG A 390 -3.80 39.86 6.62
N TRP A 391 -4.53 39.29 5.67
CA TRP A 391 -3.98 38.25 4.80
C TRP A 391 -3.11 38.80 3.68
N HIS A 392 -3.35 40.01 3.17
CA HIS A 392 -2.38 40.69 2.31
C HIS A 392 -1.09 41.02 3.06
N ALA A 393 -1.19 41.33 4.36
CA ALA A 393 -0.02 41.43 5.22
C ALA A 393 0.72 40.08 5.30
N VAL A 394 0.06 38.98 5.64
CA VAL A 394 0.77 37.69 5.63
C VAL A 394 1.37 37.35 4.25
N SER A 395 0.70 37.72 3.15
CA SER A 395 1.16 37.53 1.77
C SER A 395 2.49 38.26 1.48
N ALA A 396 2.63 39.52 1.90
CA ALA A 396 3.81 40.34 1.59
C ALA A 396 5.08 39.90 2.34
N THR A 397 4.96 39.34 3.54
CA THR A 397 6.10 38.75 4.29
C THR A 397 6.25 37.24 4.12
N GLY A 398 5.27 36.59 3.50
CA GLY A 398 5.22 35.13 3.41
C GLY A 398 6.32 34.51 2.55
N PHE A 399 6.54 33.22 2.75
CA PHE A 399 7.44 32.42 1.92
C PHE A 399 6.76 31.98 0.62
N ASP A 400 7.56 31.50 -0.34
CA ASP A 400 7.12 31.07 -1.70
C ASP A 400 6.46 32.16 -2.56
N ALA A 401 6.52 33.43 -2.13
CA ALA A 401 6.10 34.58 -2.92
C ALA A 401 7.30 35.23 -3.62
N GLY A 402 7.20 35.37 -4.95
CA GLY A 402 8.17 36.14 -5.74
C GLY A 402 8.06 37.66 -5.50
N PRO A 403 9.08 38.47 -5.87
CA PRO A 403 9.11 39.91 -5.61
C PRO A 403 7.88 40.67 -6.14
N LYS A 404 7.38 40.27 -7.32
CA LYS A 404 6.18 40.87 -7.92
C LYS A 404 4.92 40.64 -7.05
N ALA A 405 4.69 39.41 -6.60
CA ALA A 405 3.54 39.08 -5.75
C ALA A 405 3.60 39.83 -4.41
N LYS A 406 4.80 39.99 -3.84
CA LYS A 406 5.01 40.79 -2.63
C LYS A 406 4.66 42.27 -2.85
N ALA A 407 5.10 42.86 -3.96
CA ALA A 407 4.77 44.24 -4.32
C ALA A 407 3.26 44.44 -4.56
N GLU A 408 2.60 43.48 -5.19
CA GLU A 408 1.14 43.50 -5.39
C GLU A 408 0.38 43.44 -4.05
N ALA A 409 0.82 42.60 -3.11
CA ALA A 409 0.24 42.53 -1.77
C ALA A 409 0.42 43.84 -1.00
N LEU A 410 1.60 44.48 -1.08
CA LEU A 410 1.84 45.81 -0.49
C LEU A 410 0.96 46.90 -1.12
N LYS A 411 0.81 46.87 -2.44
CA LYS A 411 -0.08 47.80 -3.15
C LYS A 411 -1.54 47.62 -2.71
N ALA A 412 -2.02 46.38 -2.60
CA ALA A 412 -3.37 46.07 -2.14
C ALA A 412 -3.61 46.60 -0.71
N LEU A 413 -2.66 46.40 0.20
CA LEU A 413 -2.72 46.94 1.56
C LEU A 413 -2.88 48.46 1.61
N GLY A 414 -2.27 49.18 0.67
CA GLY A 414 -2.40 50.63 0.55
C GLY A 414 -3.82 51.13 0.22
N THR A 415 -4.71 50.24 -0.22
CA THR A 415 -6.12 50.58 -0.54
C THR A 415 -7.06 50.47 0.66
N PHE A 416 -6.60 49.90 1.78
CA PHE A 416 -7.40 49.78 3.00
C PHE A 416 -7.29 51.04 3.87
N THR A 417 -8.40 51.41 4.51
CA THR A 417 -8.43 52.58 5.39
C THR A 417 -7.53 52.37 6.62
N PRO A 418 -7.09 53.46 7.29
CA PRO A 418 -6.34 53.33 8.54
C PRO A 418 -7.06 52.49 9.61
N VAL A 419 -8.39 52.59 9.70
CA VAL A 419 -9.20 51.83 10.66
C VAL A 419 -9.18 50.34 10.36
N GLU A 420 -9.31 49.94 9.09
CA GLU A 420 -9.25 48.52 8.70
C GLU A 420 -7.86 47.94 8.88
N ARG A 421 -6.81 48.70 8.58
CA ARG A 421 -5.41 48.29 8.85
C ARG A 421 -5.15 48.13 10.36
N ALA A 422 -5.69 49.04 11.18
CA ALA A 422 -5.60 48.93 12.64
C ALA A 422 -6.38 47.72 13.18
N ALA A 423 -7.55 47.41 12.61
CA ALA A 423 -8.30 46.19 12.96
C ALA A 423 -7.55 44.92 12.54
N ALA A 424 -6.97 44.90 11.34
CA ALA A 424 -6.15 43.80 10.84
C ALA A 424 -4.93 43.53 11.73
N ALA A 425 -4.26 44.58 12.21
CA ALA A 425 -3.13 44.46 13.13
C ALA A 425 -3.49 43.75 14.44
N ARG A 426 -4.71 43.94 14.96
CA ARG A 426 -5.20 43.26 16.17
C ARG A 426 -5.49 41.76 15.94
N LEU A 427 -5.75 41.36 14.70
CA LEU A 427 -6.04 39.97 14.33
C LEU A 427 -4.77 39.13 14.12
N ILE A 428 -3.61 39.77 14.05
CA ILE A 428 -2.32 39.10 14.02
C ILE A 428 -1.97 38.74 15.47
N GLN A 429 -2.15 37.47 15.85
CA GLN A 429 -1.65 36.96 17.12
C GLN A 429 -0.12 36.73 17.04
N PRO A 430 0.63 36.90 18.15
CA PRO A 430 2.03 36.53 18.20
C PRO A 430 2.19 35.04 17.90
N MET A 431 3.09 34.71 16.97
CA MET A 431 3.45 33.31 16.72
C MET A 431 4.15 32.73 17.96
N SER A 432 4.01 31.42 18.19
CA SER A 432 4.50 30.68 19.37
C SER A 432 6.03 30.73 19.61
N MET A 433 6.78 31.42 18.76
CA MET A 433 8.22 31.68 18.88
C MET A 433 8.51 33.16 19.15
N GLY A 434 7.80 33.78 20.11
CA GLY A 434 8.25 34.99 20.81
C GLY A 434 8.50 36.28 20.01
N GLU A 435 8.24 36.33 18.71
CA GLU A 435 8.41 37.53 17.88
C GLU A 435 7.06 37.98 17.29
N VAL A 436 6.68 39.23 17.55
CA VAL A 436 5.50 39.85 16.93
C VAL A 436 5.80 40.05 15.43
N SER A 437 5.16 39.27 14.55
CA SER A 437 5.40 39.26 13.09
C SER A 437 4.17 38.79 12.32
N PRO A 438 3.69 39.55 11.30
CA PRO A 438 4.30 39.79 9.99
C PRO A 438 5.01 41.13 10.03
N ALA A 439 6.30 41.14 10.32
CA ALA A 439 7.04 42.18 11.03
C ALA A 439 6.63 43.64 10.74
N ARG A 440 5.54 44.06 11.41
CA ARG A 440 4.86 45.37 11.43
C ARG A 440 3.90 45.68 10.24
N LEU A 441 3.35 44.65 9.57
CA LEU A 441 2.96 44.71 8.15
C LEU A 441 2.45 45.99 7.60
N VAL A 442 3.36 46.70 6.93
CA VAL A 442 4.88 46.67 6.97
C VAL A 442 5.51 47.35 8.17
N ASP A 443 5.08 48.58 8.42
CA ASP A 443 5.28 49.36 9.64
C ASP A 443 4.23 50.50 9.63
N LEU A 444 2.93 50.16 9.42
CA LEU A 444 1.81 51.01 8.87
C LEU A 444 1.74 51.04 7.32
N ALA A 445 2.07 49.96 6.61
CA ALA A 445 2.30 49.94 5.15
C ALA A 445 3.39 50.91 4.59
N GLY A 446 3.87 51.91 5.36
CA GLY A 446 5.06 52.74 5.08
C GLY A 446 4.99 54.22 5.54
N ARG A 447 3.78 54.83 5.54
CA ARG A 447 3.32 56.13 6.12
C ARG A 447 1.82 56.24 5.90
#